data_AF-A0A915IPQ7-F1
#
_entry.id   AF-A0A915IPQ7-F1
#
_cell.length_a   1.000
_cell.length_b   1.000
_cell.length_c   1.000
_cell.angle_alpha   90.00
_cell.angle_beta   90.00
_cell.angle_gamma   90.00
#
_symmetry.space_group_name_H-M   'P 1'
#
loop_
_entity.id
_entity.type
_entity.pdbx_description
1 polymer ?
#
loop_
_entity_poly.entity_id
_entity_poly.type
_entity_poly.pdbx_seq_one_letter_code
_entity_poly.pdbx_strand_id
1 'polypeptide(L)'
;MTVVFSDHEFYLLDDLKYYAAIYNDLKLCYKIELYDISEPFLMQSEVNSINARILSKEETSHEQIIKKRKKKTRKSAPNENCLFVERHFQDIISKCRAAGFLKNDSSAVQRLLTGNKIAKDVFKSVADRLNVDGPNDILNVPIEKCDNWLEKSKIIDLSEKDYILPGCSSFIQSDVIEGLNMISRDKLKFDIVVIDPPWTNKSVRRKR
;
A
#
# COMPACT_ATOMS: atom_id res chain seq x y z
N MET A 1 -12.45 7.63 2.35
CA MET A 1 -12.37 6.82 3.58
C MET A 1 -13.54 7.18 4.49
N THR A 2 -14.05 6.25 5.31
CA THR A 2 -15.20 6.48 6.20
C THR A 2 -14.70 6.61 7.63
N VAL A 3 -15.05 7.67 8.36
CA VAL A 3 -14.74 7.77 9.78
C VAL A 3 -15.59 6.74 10.54
N VAL A 4 -14.94 5.81 11.23
CA VAL A 4 -15.61 4.79 12.07
C VAL A 4 -15.44 5.03 13.56
N PHE A 5 -14.41 5.79 13.93
CA PHE A 5 -14.22 6.29 15.28
C PHE A 5 -13.54 7.65 15.23
N SER A 6 -13.88 8.53 16.16
CA SER A 6 -13.24 9.82 16.35
C SER A 6 -13.29 10.20 17.81
N ASP A 7 -12.16 10.66 18.35
CA ASP A 7 -12.09 11.33 19.63
C ASP A 7 -11.27 12.63 19.50
N HIS A 8 -10.85 13.21 20.63
CA HIS A 8 -10.05 14.43 20.64
C HIS A 8 -8.57 14.21 20.25
N GLU A 9 -8.10 12.96 20.22
CA GLU A 9 -6.71 12.59 19.98
C GLU A 9 -6.49 12.04 18.56
N PHE A 10 -7.43 11.24 18.03
CA PHE A 10 -7.28 10.60 16.72
C PHE A 10 -8.60 10.27 16.03
N TYR A 11 -8.47 9.92 14.75
CA TYR A 11 -9.55 9.42 13.90
C TYR A 11 -9.19 8.04 13.39
N LEU A 12 -10.17 7.14 13.41
CA LEU A 12 -10.08 5.85 12.74
C LEU A 12 -10.86 5.92 11.43
N LEU A 13 -10.16 5.69 10.34
CA LEU A 13 -10.72 5.65 8.99
C LEU A 13 -10.81 4.21 8.53
N ASP A 14 -11.97 3.84 8.00
CA ASP A 14 -12.23 2.54 7.38
C ASP A 14 -12.36 2.71 5.87
N ASP A 15 -11.33 2.24 5.18
CA ASP A 15 -11.25 2.22 3.73
C ASP A 15 -12.21 1.21 3.11
N LEU A 16 -12.34 0.02 3.72
CA LEU A 16 -13.23 -1.01 3.20
C LEU A 16 -14.68 -0.55 3.23
N LYS A 17 -15.12 0.06 4.34
CA LYS A 17 -16.47 0.63 4.44
C LYS A 17 -16.69 1.74 3.43
N TYR A 18 -15.69 2.58 3.19
CA TYR A 18 -15.76 3.63 2.17
C TYR A 18 -15.90 3.07 0.76
N TYR A 19 -15.00 2.16 0.37
CA TYR A 19 -15.06 1.56 -0.95
C TYR A 19 -16.35 0.77 -1.13
N ALA A 20 -16.79 0.01 -0.11
CA ALA A 20 -18.03 -0.75 -0.16
C ALA A 20 -19.24 0.16 -0.43
N ALA A 21 -19.26 1.38 0.11
CA ALA A 21 -20.29 2.35 -0.20
C ALA A 21 -20.23 2.84 -1.67
N ILE A 22 -19.03 3.15 -2.18
CA ILE A 22 -18.83 3.66 -3.55
C ILE A 22 -19.15 2.61 -4.63
N TYR A 23 -18.78 1.35 -4.38
CA TYR A 23 -18.95 0.25 -5.33
C TYR A 23 -20.15 -0.64 -5.01
N ASN A 24 -21.04 -0.22 -4.10
CA ASN A 24 -22.22 -1.00 -3.68
C ASN A 24 -23.10 -1.39 -4.88
N ASP A 25 -23.25 -0.49 -5.85
CA ASP A 25 -24.06 -0.70 -7.05
C ASP A 25 -23.61 -1.92 -7.88
N LEU A 26 -22.31 -2.25 -7.85
CA LEU A 26 -21.73 -3.33 -8.65
C LEU A 26 -21.77 -4.68 -7.93
N LYS A 27 -22.19 -4.73 -6.66
CA LYS A 27 -22.24 -5.95 -5.82
C LYS A 27 -20.91 -6.72 -5.81
N LEU A 28 -19.79 -6.02 -5.91
CA LEU A 28 -18.46 -6.60 -5.89
C LEU A 28 -17.97 -6.78 -4.45
N CYS A 29 -17.25 -7.87 -4.20
CA CYS A 29 -16.63 -8.15 -2.90
C CYS A 29 -15.12 -7.91 -2.96
N TYR A 30 -14.58 -7.23 -1.96
CA TYR A 30 -13.13 -7.05 -1.83
C TYR A 30 -12.45 -8.35 -1.41
N LYS A 31 -11.21 -8.50 -1.86
CA LYS A 31 -10.27 -9.45 -1.26
C LYS A 31 -9.82 -8.87 0.07
N ILE A 32 -10.51 -9.23 1.14
CA ILE A 32 -10.27 -8.73 2.50
C ILE A 32 -8.82 -8.96 2.94
N GLU A 33 -8.17 -9.98 2.38
CA GLU A 33 -6.78 -10.36 2.62
C GLU A 33 -5.77 -9.30 2.17
N LEU A 34 -6.16 -8.39 1.25
CA LEU A 34 -5.32 -7.27 0.81
C LEU A 34 -5.41 -6.05 1.74
N TYR A 35 -6.46 -5.98 2.57
CA TYR A 35 -6.76 -4.84 3.46
C TYR A 35 -6.66 -5.21 4.94
N ASP A 36 -6.21 -6.43 5.26
CA ASP A 36 -6.03 -6.87 6.64
C ASP A 36 -4.80 -6.18 7.26
N ILE A 37 -5.03 -5.04 7.92
CA ILE A 37 -4.05 -4.30 8.73
C ILE A 37 -4.23 -4.66 10.21
N SER A 38 -4.49 -5.94 10.52
CA SER A 38 -4.50 -6.40 11.92
C SER A 38 -3.14 -6.26 12.60
N GLU A 39 -2.07 -6.04 11.83
CA GLU A 39 -0.69 -6.02 12.30
C GLU A 39 0.07 -4.78 11.80
N PRO A 40 1.11 -4.35 12.52
CA PRO A 40 2.00 -3.28 12.05
C PRO A 40 2.54 -3.63 10.66
N PHE A 41 2.62 -2.61 9.79
CA PHE A 41 3.29 -2.77 8.50
C PHE A 41 4.74 -3.19 8.74
N LEU A 42 5.12 -4.35 8.19
CA LEU A 42 6.48 -4.87 8.24
C LEU A 42 6.98 -5.12 6.83
N MET A 43 8.19 -4.62 6.55
CA MET A 43 8.87 -4.94 5.30
C MET A 43 9.11 -6.44 5.22
N GLN A 44 9.11 -7.01 4.01
CA GLN A 44 9.30 -8.45 3.81
C GLN A 44 10.56 -8.99 4.51
N SER A 45 11.65 -8.22 4.51
CA SER A 45 12.89 -8.57 5.19
C SER A 45 12.73 -8.70 6.71
N GLU A 46 11.88 -7.87 7.31
CA GLU A 46 11.56 -7.89 8.73
C GLU A 46 10.67 -9.08 9.05
N VAL A 47 9.63 -9.33 8.25
CA VAL A 47 8.75 -10.51 8.37
C VAL A 47 9.56 -11.80 8.27
N ASN A 48 10.46 -11.89 7.28
CA ASN A 48 11.34 -13.06 7.10
C ASN A 48 12.29 -13.23 8.29
N SER A 49 12.82 -12.13 8.85
CA SER A 49 13.69 -12.16 10.03
C SER A 49 12.94 -12.63 11.28
N ILE A 50 11.67 -12.25 11.44
CA ILE A 50 10.81 -12.70 12.54
C ILE A 50 10.50 -14.19 12.38
N ASN A 51 10.09 -14.63 11.19
CA ASN A 51 9.86 -16.06 10.90
C ASN A 51 11.09 -16.91 11.17
N ALA A 52 12.26 -16.51 10.67
CA ALA A 52 13.50 -17.23 10.92
C ALA A 52 13.83 -17.32 12.41
N ARG A 53 13.49 -16.29 13.21
CA ARG A 53 13.66 -16.32 14.68
C ARG A 53 12.69 -17.28 15.35
N ILE A 54 11.41 -17.28 14.96
CA ILE A 54 10.39 -18.18 15.48
C ILE A 54 10.80 -19.63 15.20
N LEU A 55 11.15 -19.93 13.94
CA LEU A 55 11.62 -21.26 13.53
C LEU A 55 12.92 -21.66 14.25
N SER A 56 13.86 -20.73 14.44
CA SER A 56 15.12 -21.02 15.16
C SER A 56 14.95 -21.23 16.67
N LYS A 57 13.87 -20.68 17.27
CA LYS A 57 13.57 -20.91 18.69
C LYS A 57 13.00 -22.30 18.95
N GLU A 58 12.51 -22.99 17.92
CA GLU A 58 12.07 -24.38 18.02
C GLU A 58 13.22 -25.39 17.87
N GLU A 59 14.41 -25.00 17.41
CA GLU A 59 15.48 -25.97 17.08
C GLU A 59 16.89 -25.73 17.66
N THR A 60 17.20 -24.70 18.47
CA THR A 60 18.57 -24.66 19.04
C THR A 60 18.77 -23.86 20.32
N SER A 61 19.55 -24.45 21.23
CA SER A 61 19.96 -23.94 22.53
C SER A 61 20.61 -22.55 22.49
N HIS A 62 20.35 -21.79 23.56
CA HIS A 62 20.65 -20.37 23.82
C HIS A 62 22.08 -19.88 23.50
N GLU A 63 23.04 -20.77 23.31
CA GLU A 63 24.47 -20.48 23.29
C GLU A 63 25.05 -20.15 21.91
N GLN A 64 24.40 -20.59 20.83
CA GLN A 64 24.94 -20.40 19.46
C GLN A 64 24.56 -19.03 18.84
N ILE A 65 23.48 -18.39 19.33
CA ILE A 65 22.97 -17.10 18.81
C ILE A 65 23.86 -15.93 19.23
N ILE A 66 24.52 -16.00 20.39
CA ILE A 66 25.32 -14.90 20.95
C ILE A 66 26.61 -14.65 20.15
N LYS A 67 27.20 -15.69 19.54
CA LYS A 67 28.49 -15.57 18.85
C LYS A 67 28.41 -14.91 17.46
N LYS A 68 27.27 -15.01 16.75
CA LYS A 68 27.12 -14.41 15.40
C LYS A 68 26.71 -12.93 15.40
N ARG A 69 26.30 -12.36 16.54
CA ARG A 69 25.80 -10.97 16.65
C ARG A 69 26.88 -9.90 16.85
N LYS A 70 28.15 -10.26 17.08
CA LYS A 70 29.22 -9.29 17.34
C LYS A 70 29.78 -8.56 16.11
N LYS A 71 29.30 -8.87 14.90
CA LYS A 71 29.64 -8.13 13.67
C LYS A 71 28.38 -7.78 12.90
N LYS A 72 27.75 -6.65 13.18
CA LYS A 72 27.12 -5.75 12.18
C LYS A 72 26.44 -4.55 12.83
N THR A 73 26.85 -3.38 12.32
CA THR A 73 26.22 -2.06 12.40
C THR A 73 26.00 -1.45 13.79
N ARG A 74 26.75 -0.37 14.07
CA ARG A 74 26.41 0.62 15.10
C ARG A 74 25.01 1.13 14.80
N LYS A 75 23.99 0.62 15.49
CA LYS A 75 22.69 1.30 15.56
C LYS A 75 22.95 2.58 16.35
N SER A 76 22.75 3.74 15.71
CA SER A 76 22.59 5.00 16.44
C SER A 76 21.50 4.80 17.48
N ALA A 77 21.67 5.38 18.67
CA ALA A 77 20.65 5.34 19.70
C ALA A 77 19.30 5.79 19.09
N PRO A 78 18.18 5.11 19.41
CA PRO A 78 16.88 5.48 18.89
C PRO A 78 16.57 6.92 19.29
N ASN A 79 16.19 7.73 18.29
CA ASN A 79 15.78 9.12 18.48
C ASN A 79 14.56 9.16 19.43
N GLU A 80 14.56 10.04 20.43
CA GLU A 80 13.45 10.19 21.38
C GLU A 80 12.10 10.41 20.66
N ASN A 81 12.11 11.12 19.53
CA ASN A 81 10.91 11.30 18.69
C ASN A 81 10.39 9.97 18.13
N CYS A 82 11.27 9.04 17.74
CA CYS A 82 10.84 7.72 17.27
C CYS A 82 10.21 6.92 18.40
N LEU A 83 10.78 6.97 19.60
CA LEU A 83 10.23 6.28 20.77
C LEU A 83 8.89 6.88 21.23
N PHE A 84 8.71 8.18 21.07
CA PHE A 84 7.44 8.85 21.34
C PHE A 84 6.36 8.38 20.36
N VAL A 85 6.66 8.41 19.06
CA VAL A 85 5.73 7.95 18.01
C VAL A 85 5.37 6.49 18.23
N GLU A 86 6.35 5.62 18.49
CA GLU A 86 6.12 4.19 18.72
C GLU A 86 5.20 3.95 19.93
N ARG A 87 5.41 4.66 21.04
CA ARG A 87 4.53 4.57 22.22
C ARG A 87 3.11 5.02 21.91
N HIS A 88 2.95 6.13 21.20
CA HIS A 88 1.64 6.66 20.85
C HIS A 88 0.87 5.71 19.92
N PHE A 89 1.55 5.12 18.93
CA PHE A 89 0.94 4.10 18.07
C PHE A 89 0.52 2.85 18.86
N GLN A 90 1.33 2.38 19.80
CA GLN A 90 0.97 1.22 20.64
C GLN A 90 -0.25 1.51 21.53
N ASP A 91 -0.38 2.73 22.04
CA ASP A 91 -1.56 3.17 22.80
C ASP A 91 -2.83 3.16 21.91
N ILE A 92 -2.76 3.76 20.72
CA ILE A 92 -3.86 3.75 19.75
C ILE A 92 -4.27 2.31 19.39
N ILE A 93 -3.31 1.43 19.07
CA ILE A 93 -3.58 0.02 18.75
C ILE A 93 -4.27 -0.68 19.92
N SER A 94 -3.83 -0.42 21.14
CA SER A 94 -4.41 -1.01 22.35
C SER A 94 -5.85 -0.53 22.57
N LYS A 95 -6.12 0.77 22.41
CA LYS A 95 -7.48 1.34 22.45
C LYS A 95 -8.38 0.74 21.38
N CYS A 96 -7.90 0.61 20.15
CA CYS A 96 -8.65 0.02 19.04
C CYS A 96 -8.97 -1.48 19.29
N ARG A 97 -8.04 -2.25 19.86
CA ARG A 97 -8.28 -3.64 20.27
C ARG A 97 -9.33 -3.74 21.37
N ALA A 98 -9.24 -2.88 22.39
CA ALA A 98 -10.21 -2.84 23.49
C ALA A 98 -11.63 -2.50 23.00
N ALA A 99 -11.74 -1.64 21.98
CA ALA A 99 -13.00 -1.30 21.34
C ALA A 99 -13.49 -2.35 20.30
N GLY A 100 -12.73 -3.43 20.08
CA GLY A 100 -13.09 -4.49 19.15
C GLY A 100 -12.86 -4.18 17.66
N PHE A 101 -12.20 -3.07 17.34
CA PHE A 101 -11.86 -2.70 15.96
C PHE A 101 -10.67 -3.49 15.41
N LEU A 102 -9.77 -3.95 16.28
CA LEU A 102 -8.61 -4.78 15.91
C LEU A 102 -8.66 -6.12 16.63
N LYS A 103 -8.36 -7.21 15.90
CA LYS A 103 -8.28 -8.56 16.46
C LYS A 103 -6.87 -8.82 17.00
N ASN A 104 -6.77 -9.58 18.09
CA ASN A 104 -5.51 -10.20 18.51
C ASN A 104 -5.37 -11.52 17.76
N ASP A 105 -4.29 -11.71 17.00
CA ASP A 105 -4.16 -12.92 16.20
C ASP A 105 -2.74 -13.50 16.21
N SER A 106 -2.65 -14.75 16.67
CA SER A 106 -1.43 -15.54 16.76
C SER A 106 -0.82 -15.90 15.40
N SER A 107 -1.58 -15.77 14.31
CA SER A 107 -1.16 -16.12 12.93
C SER A 107 -0.72 -14.91 12.08
N ALA A 108 -0.58 -13.75 12.72
CA ALA A 108 -0.08 -12.47 12.19
C ALA A 108 1.02 -12.60 11.12
N VAL A 109 2.09 -13.32 11.46
CA VAL A 109 3.28 -13.43 10.62
C VAL A 109 3.00 -14.20 9.32
N GLN A 110 2.13 -15.20 9.37
CA GLN A 110 1.77 -16.03 8.23
C GLN A 110 0.82 -15.31 7.28
N ARG A 111 -0.08 -14.47 7.80
CA ARG A 111 -0.88 -13.56 6.98
C ARG A 111 -0.04 -12.51 6.27
N LEU A 112 0.91 -11.88 6.96
CA LEU A 112 1.83 -10.92 6.34
C LEU A 112 2.63 -11.55 5.18
N LEU A 113 3.13 -12.78 5.37
CA LEU A 113 3.79 -13.51 4.28
C LEU A 113 2.86 -13.76 3.09
N THR A 114 1.61 -14.12 3.36
CA THR A 114 0.62 -14.46 2.34
C THR A 114 0.16 -13.21 1.58
N GLY A 115 -0.18 -12.13 2.28
CA GLY A 115 -0.57 -10.85 1.68
C GLY A 115 0.55 -10.25 0.81
N ASN A 116 1.79 -10.25 1.30
CA ASN A 116 2.92 -9.78 0.50
C ASN A 116 3.18 -10.63 -0.75
N LYS A 117 2.93 -11.94 -0.69
CA LYS A 117 3.01 -12.81 -1.86
C LYS A 117 1.93 -12.45 -2.88
N ILE A 118 0.68 -12.32 -2.45
CA ILE A 118 -0.44 -11.93 -3.33
C ILE A 118 -0.14 -10.58 -4.01
N ALA A 119 0.32 -9.58 -3.25
CA ALA A 119 0.65 -8.26 -3.80
C ALA A 119 1.75 -8.34 -4.88
N LYS A 120 2.79 -9.16 -4.66
CA LYS A 120 3.86 -9.39 -5.64
C LYS A 120 3.36 -10.11 -6.88
N ASP A 121 2.54 -11.13 -6.70
CA ASP A 121 1.98 -11.90 -7.82
C ASP A 121 1.09 -11.00 -8.69
N VAL A 122 0.29 -10.13 -8.08
CA VAL A 122 -0.50 -9.12 -8.78
C VAL A 122 0.40 -8.15 -9.53
N PHE A 123 1.41 -7.57 -8.86
CA PHE A 123 2.35 -6.63 -9.50
C PHE A 123 3.09 -7.27 -10.67
N LYS A 124 3.60 -8.49 -10.50
CA LYS A 124 4.27 -9.24 -11.55
C LYS A 124 3.32 -9.48 -12.74
N SER A 125 2.08 -9.89 -12.48
CA SER A 125 1.08 -10.05 -13.55
C SER A 125 0.77 -8.76 -14.31
N VAL A 126 0.90 -7.59 -13.67
CA VAL A 126 0.73 -6.29 -14.31
C VAL A 126 1.96 -5.94 -15.14
N ALA A 127 3.16 -6.11 -14.57
CA ALA A 127 4.44 -5.84 -15.25
C ALA A 127 4.64 -6.73 -16.49
N ASP A 128 4.39 -8.04 -16.37
CA ASP A 128 4.50 -9.01 -17.47
C ASP A 128 3.56 -8.64 -18.64
N ARG A 129 2.36 -8.10 -18.35
CA ARG A 129 1.38 -7.68 -19.37
C ARG A 129 1.74 -6.39 -20.07
N LEU A 130 2.30 -5.45 -19.32
CA LEU A 130 2.77 -4.18 -19.89
C LEU A 130 4.10 -4.36 -20.65
N ASN A 131 4.62 -5.59 -20.74
CA ASN A 131 5.88 -5.96 -21.40
C ASN A 131 7.06 -5.13 -20.88
N VAL A 132 7.05 -4.88 -19.56
CA VAL A 132 8.02 -4.03 -18.87
C VAL A 132 9.09 -4.92 -18.25
N ASP A 133 10.22 -5.09 -18.92
CA ASP A 133 11.34 -5.94 -18.45
C ASP A 133 12.08 -5.33 -17.23
N GLY A 134 11.76 -4.09 -16.86
CA GLY A 134 12.21 -3.45 -15.63
C GLY A 134 11.63 -2.06 -15.42
N PRO A 135 11.87 -1.41 -14.26
CA PRO A 135 11.28 -0.11 -13.91
C PRO A 135 11.60 1.06 -14.87
N ASN A 136 12.39 0.84 -15.93
CA ASN A 136 12.72 1.83 -16.95
C ASN A 136 12.02 1.59 -18.31
N ASP A 137 11.27 0.50 -18.51
CA ASP A 137 10.62 0.15 -19.79
C ASP A 137 9.14 0.60 -19.88
N ILE A 138 8.71 1.55 -19.04
CA ILE A 138 7.34 2.10 -19.02
C ILE A 138 7.03 2.95 -20.29
N LEU A 139 7.91 2.98 -21.29
CA LEU A 139 7.90 3.96 -22.37
C LEU A 139 6.89 3.71 -23.50
N ASN A 140 6.09 2.64 -23.47
CA ASN A 140 5.10 2.34 -24.51
C ASN A 140 3.71 1.99 -23.94
N VAL A 141 3.26 2.72 -22.91
CA VAL A 141 1.89 2.54 -22.39
C VAL A 141 0.90 3.22 -23.36
N PRO A 142 -0.09 2.50 -23.93
CA PRO A 142 -1.11 3.13 -24.76
C PRO A 142 -1.83 4.23 -23.99
N ILE A 143 -2.05 5.39 -24.64
CA ILE A 143 -2.85 6.46 -24.07
C ILE A 143 -4.32 6.06 -24.15
N GLU A 144 -4.90 5.71 -23.01
CA GLU A 144 -6.32 5.37 -22.89
C GLU A 144 -6.99 6.30 -21.88
N LYS A 145 -8.09 6.95 -22.29
CA LYS A 145 -8.93 7.79 -21.44
C LYS A 145 -10.30 7.14 -21.28
N CYS A 146 -10.77 7.04 -20.05
CA CYS A 146 -12.10 6.56 -19.74
C CYS A 146 -12.80 7.56 -18.83
N ASP A 147 -14.03 7.92 -19.19
CA ASP A 147 -14.86 8.83 -18.41
C ASP A 147 -16.08 8.10 -17.85
N ASN A 148 -16.44 8.45 -16.61
CA ASN A 148 -17.69 8.08 -15.98
C ASN A 148 -18.38 9.32 -15.42
N TRP A 149 -19.22 9.93 -16.24
CA TRP A 149 -20.02 11.10 -15.87
C TRP A 149 -21.32 10.75 -15.12
N LEU A 150 -21.58 9.46 -14.88
CA LEU A 150 -22.73 9.01 -14.10
C LEU A 150 -22.38 9.07 -12.61
N GLU A 151 -23.39 9.24 -11.75
CA GLU A 151 -23.21 9.19 -10.29
C GLU A 151 -22.77 7.81 -9.79
N LYS A 152 -23.05 6.76 -10.56
CA LYS A 152 -22.78 5.37 -10.20
C LYS A 152 -21.47 4.86 -10.78
N SER A 153 -20.86 3.91 -10.08
CA SER A 153 -19.66 3.23 -10.54
C SER A 153 -19.91 2.38 -11.79
N LYS A 154 -18.91 2.26 -12.66
CA LYS A 154 -19.00 1.56 -13.94
C LYS A 154 -17.82 0.61 -14.12
N ILE A 155 -18.07 -0.56 -14.71
CA ILE A 155 -17.01 -1.45 -15.20
C ILE A 155 -16.59 -0.97 -16.60
N ILE A 156 -15.29 -0.77 -16.78
CA ILE A 156 -14.66 -0.40 -18.06
C ILE A 156 -13.66 -1.49 -18.44
N ASP A 157 -13.56 -1.78 -19.74
CA ASP A 157 -12.48 -2.60 -20.27
C ASP A 157 -11.32 -1.69 -20.65
N LEU A 158 -10.14 -1.97 -20.11
CA LEU A 158 -8.91 -1.24 -20.37
C LEU A 158 -7.78 -2.26 -20.54
N SER A 159 -7.16 -2.28 -21.72
CA SER A 159 -6.08 -3.23 -22.05
C SER A 159 -6.42 -4.70 -21.68
N GLU A 160 -7.61 -5.18 -22.11
CA GLU A 160 -8.10 -6.56 -21.90
C GLU A 160 -8.34 -6.93 -20.43
N LYS A 161 -8.65 -5.94 -19.57
CA LYS A 161 -9.09 -6.18 -18.20
C LYS A 161 -10.21 -5.25 -17.80
N ASP A 162 -11.09 -5.81 -16.98
CA ASP A 162 -12.13 -5.05 -16.31
C ASP A 162 -11.52 -4.21 -15.17
N TYR A 163 -11.72 -2.91 -15.24
CA TYR A 163 -11.48 -1.95 -14.17
C TYR A 163 -12.80 -1.35 -13.70
N ILE A 164 -12.81 -0.89 -12.45
CA ILE A 164 -13.95 -0.19 -11.88
C ILE A 164 -13.61 1.28 -11.83
N LEU A 165 -14.42 2.10 -12.50
CA LEU A 165 -14.31 3.54 -12.47
C LEU A 165 -15.40 4.11 -11.54
N PRO A 166 -15.05 4.87 -10.49
CA PRO A 166 -16.02 5.54 -9.63
C PRO A 166 -16.98 6.44 -10.40
N GLY A 167 -18.13 6.74 -9.81
CA GLY A 167 -19.02 7.77 -10.33
C GLY A 167 -18.35 9.15 -10.40
N CYS A 168 -18.77 9.96 -11.36
CA CYS A 168 -18.28 11.32 -11.59
C CYS A 168 -16.75 11.43 -11.66
N SER A 169 -16.10 10.47 -12.32
CA SER A 169 -14.63 10.40 -12.40
C SER A 169 -14.14 10.10 -13.81
N SER A 170 -12.89 10.47 -14.07
CA SER A 170 -12.16 10.16 -15.29
C SER A 170 -10.84 9.49 -14.94
N PHE A 171 -10.43 8.53 -15.76
CA PHE A 171 -9.16 7.83 -15.63
C PHE A 171 -8.35 7.95 -16.92
N ILE A 172 -7.05 8.16 -16.77
CA ILE A 172 -6.10 8.28 -17.87
C ILE A 172 -4.95 7.34 -17.58
N GLN A 173 -4.74 6.37 -18.47
CA GLN A 173 -3.54 5.55 -18.52
C GLN A 173 -2.62 6.12 -19.60
N SER A 174 -1.47 6.68 -19.22
CA SER A 174 -0.49 7.24 -20.14
C SER A 174 0.85 7.49 -19.45
N ASP A 175 1.88 7.85 -20.22
CA ASP A 175 2.99 8.64 -19.66
C ASP A 175 2.45 9.97 -19.09
N VAL A 176 3.07 10.46 -18.01
CA VAL A 176 2.58 11.66 -17.30
C VAL A 176 2.63 12.90 -18.20
N ILE A 177 3.63 13.05 -19.06
CA ILE A 177 3.77 14.20 -19.96
C ILE A 177 2.65 14.16 -21.01
N GLU A 178 2.40 12.99 -21.59
CA GLU A 178 1.36 12.81 -22.58
C GLU A 178 -0.05 13.02 -22.00
N GLY A 179 -0.29 12.51 -20.79
CA GLY A 179 -1.55 12.72 -20.05
C GLY A 179 -1.79 14.20 -19.76
N LEU A 180 -0.76 14.93 -19.32
CA LEU A 180 -0.84 16.38 -19.12
C LEU A 180 -1.09 17.14 -20.42
N ASN A 181 -0.48 16.73 -21.53
CA ASN A 181 -0.74 17.32 -22.85
C ASN A 181 -2.20 17.11 -23.28
N MET A 182 -2.80 15.95 -23.00
CA MET A 182 -4.22 15.70 -23.27
C MET A 182 -5.12 16.59 -22.40
N ILE A 183 -4.86 16.65 -21.09
CA ILE A 183 -5.58 17.52 -20.15
C ILE A 183 -5.55 18.99 -20.61
N SER A 184 -4.38 19.45 -21.08
CA SER A 184 -4.18 20.81 -21.58
C SER A 184 -4.97 21.08 -22.87
N ARG A 185 -4.96 20.15 -23.83
CA ARG A 185 -5.74 20.23 -25.08
C ARG A 185 -7.25 20.27 -24.81
N ASP A 186 -7.72 19.46 -23.87
CA ASP A 186 -9.12 19.40 -23.43
C ASP A 186 -9.53 20.63 -22.59
N LYS A 187 -8.57 21.50 -22.24
CA LYS A 187 -8.76 22.71 -21.42
C LYS A 187 -9.40 22.41 -20.06
N LEU A 188 -9.16 21.22 -19.51
CA LEU A 188 -9.68 20.84 -18.20
C LEU A 188 -9.06 21.72 -17.10
N LYS A 189 -9.86 22.00 -16.08
CA LYS A 189 -9.49 22.80 -14.91
C LYS A 189 -9.79 22.01 -13.65
N PHE A 190 -8.94 22.20 -12.65
CA PHE A 190 -9.05 21.52 -11.37
C PHE A 190 -8.83 22.54 -10.26
N ASP A 191 -9.63 22.46 -9.22
CA ASP A 191 -9.46 23.29 -8.02
C ASP A 191 -8.29 22.79 -7.16
N ILE A 192 -8.08 21.46 -7.15
CA ILE A 192 -7.05 20.79 -6.36
C ILE A 192 -6.33 19.77 -7.25
N VAL A 193 -4.99 19.77 -7.16
CA VAL A 193 -4.14 18.76 -7.79
C VAL A 193 -3.33 18.07 -6.69
N VAL A 194 -3.49 16.75 -6.58
CA VAL A 194 -2.75 15.92 -5.63
C VAL A 194 -1.74 15.09 -6.41
N ILE A 195 -0.48 15.08 -5.97
CA ILE A 195 0.62 14.40 -6.68
C ILE A 195 1.48 13.66 -5.65
N ASP A 196 1.72 12.36 -5.88
CA ASP A 196 2.72 11.54 -5.18
C ASP A 196 3.70 10.95 -6.22
N PRO A 197 4.72 11.73 -6.64
CA PRO A 197 5.63 11.29 -7.70
C PRO A 197 6.60 10.20 -7.21
N PRO A 198 7.13 9.35 -8.10
CA PRO A 198 8.12 8.34 -7.72
C PRO A 198 9.37 9.00 -7.10
N TRP A 199 9.68 8.61 -5.86
CA TRP A 199 10.81 9.16 -5.09
C TRP A 199 12.19 8.70 -5.60
N THR A 200 12.24 7.69 -6.48
CA THR A 200 13.46 7.28 -7.18
C THR A 200 13.81 8.27 -8.26
N ASN A 201 14.13 9.50 -7.86
CA ASN A 201 15.01 10.33 -8.64
C ASN A 201 16.31 9.55 -8.79
N LYS A 202 16.68 9.18 -10.03
CA LYS A 202 18.09 9.05 -10.41
C LYS A 202 18.74 10.29 -9.80
N SER A 203 19.64 10.11 -8.84
CA SER A 203 20.25 11.21 -8.10
C SER A 203 20.54 12.34 -9.09
N VAL A 204 19.90 13.50 -8.92
CA VAL A 204 20.30 14.70 -9.64
C VAL A 204 21.71 14.97 -9.11
N ARG A 205 22.72 14.36 -9.74
CA ARG A 205 24.11 14.71 -9.55
C ARG A 205 24.19 16.13 -10.07
N ARG A 206 23.99 17.09 -9.17
CA ARG A 206 24.41 18.46 -9.41
C ARG A 206 25.88 18.36 -9.80
N LYS A 207 26.20 18.65 -11.06
CA LYS A 207 27.60 18.84 -11.45
C LYS A 207 28.12 19.97 -10.55
N ARG A 208 29.17 19.67 -9.78
CA ARG A 208 30.01 20.71 -9.18
C ARG A 208 30.82 21.36 -10.28
#